data_AF-A0A957IN08-F1
#
_entry.id   AF-A0A957IN08-F1
#
_cell.length_a   1.000
_cell.length_b   1.000
_cell.length_c   1.000
_cell.angle_alpha   90.00
_cell.angle_beta   90.00
_cell.angle_gamma   90.00
#
_symmetry.space_group_name_H-M   'P 1'
#
loop_
_entity.id
_entity.type
_entity.pdbx_description
1 polymer ?
#
loop_
_entity_poly.entity_id
_entity_poly.type
_entity_poly.pdbx_seq_one_letter_code
_entity_poly.pdbx_strand_id
1 'polypeptide(L)'
;MKAFNKIGFHTSVGGNPTGIGDWMKALDAANIPFFIKAADSMTGLFDAQQIMQARSNAVPHTLVYRRSIAVNGSVPPSGNPDVPDYDKEPEAAAAEHWTWHKQHVPPELDPKLVWIETINELRKEVEWADWIGEFAFHTGQMALADGYKFSAFGYSTGTPDEGAWETNGMLHYLELCQQYPDQLSVALHEYSLKVNDIWFLRGDHLGRFQKLFATCDKHKIARPKVLITEWGWTHERVPTPEAAIQHIKEVGELYAQYPQVLGAAIWYLGPGFGGIASLAQKLIKPVTDFTLQHTFDVPTVEAVESSPAPRMMVAQAVTGGTANVRFINDVTIPDDTQIEAGGTFVKTWRVENSGDVDWRSGYKLVFVNGTQMHDVTAVAVPPTARGKQVDISVTMKAPATPGVYFSDWRFQDDRGVSFGDIVYVRIISEAAPVDPGGVSSGKFVADVTIPDDTPLQPGEAFTKTWRVQNN
;
A
#
# COMPACT_ATOMS: atom_id res chain seq x y z
N MET A 1 -2.84 14.77 18.47
CA MET A 1 -1.44 15.18 18.16
C MET A 1 -1.40 15.76 16.76
N LYS A 2 -0.40 16.58 16.45
CA LYS A 2 -0.14 17.04 15.08
C LYS A 2 0.93 16.17 14.44
N ALA A 3 0.74 15.76 13.20
CA ALA A 3 1.74 15.08 12.39
C ALA A 3 2.13 15.95 11.19
N PHE A 4 3.39 15.88 10.80
CA PHE A 4 3.90 16.60 9.64
C PHE A 4 3.59 15.86 8.34
N ASN A 5 3.62 16.60 7.23
CA ASN A 5 3.69 16.00 5.91
C ASN A 5 4.95 15.14 5.78
N LYS A 6 4.80 13.94 5.19
CA LYS A 6 5.86 12.95 5.06
C LYS A 6 6.30 12.74 3.61
N ILE A 7 5.75 13.53 2.67
CA ILE A 7 6.12 13.47 1.26
C ILE A 7 7.44 14.23 1.04
N GLY A 8 8.43 13.53 0.49
CA GLY A 8 9.73 14.04 0.08
C GLY A 8 10.09 13.63 -1.34
N PHE A 9 11.37 13.42 -1.63
CA PHE A 9 11.86 13.33 -3.01
C PHE A 9 12.80 12.16 -3.26
N HIS A 10 12.71 11.60 -4.47
CA HIS A 10 13.64 10.59 -4.98
C HIS A 10 14.64 11.22 -5.96
N THR A 11 15.94 11.18 -5.64
CA THR A 11 17.03 11.69 -6.47
C THR A 11 17.82 10.56 -7.15
N SER A 12 18.58 10.94 -8.19
CA SER A 12 19.52 10.04 -8.88
C SER A 12 20.59 10.82 -9.67
N VAL A 13 21.55 10.09 -10.21
CA VAL A 13 22.63 10.60 -11.06
C VAL A 13 22.08 11.10 -12.39
N GLY A 14 22.58 12.23 -12.88
CA GLY A 14 22.21 12.78 -14.20
C GLY A 14 20.82 13.42 -14.26
N GLY A 15 20.20 13.63 -13.09
CA GLY A 15 18.86 14.18 -12.94
C GLY A 15 18.77 15.70 -12.82
N ASN A 16 17.62 16.20 -12.36
CA ASN A 16 17.39 17.61 -12.01
C ASN A 16 17.00 17.78 -10.53
N PRO A 17 17.97 17.76 -9.60
CA PRO A 17 17.72 17.91 -8.16
C PRO A 17 17.66 19.37 -7.70
N THR A 18 17.54 20.34 -8.61
CA THR A 18 17.66 21.77 -8.29
C THR A 18 16.60 22.19 -7.26
N GLY A 19 17.05 22.66 -6.10
CA GLY A 19 16.20 23.08 -4.97
C GLY A 19 16.11 22.07 -3.81
N ILE A 20 16.61 20.83 -3.96
CA ILE A 20 16.57 19.83 -2.88
C ILE A 20 17.33 20.28 -1.63
N GLY A 21 18.49 20.91 -1.78
CA GLY A 21 19.26 21.43 -0.64
C GLY A 21 18.51 22.49 0.15
N ASP A 22 17.82 23.41 -0.54
CA ASP A 22 17.04 24.47 0.11
C ASP A 22 15.81 23.91 0.82
N TRP A 23 15.13 22.94 0.20
CA TRP A 23 14.03 22.20 0.81
C TRP A 23 14.45 21.53 2.13
N MET A 24 15.53 20.76 2.15
CA MET A 24 16.00 20.07 3.36
C MET A 24 16.35 21.06 4.48
N LYS A 25 17.09 22.13 4.15
CA LYS A 25 17.48 23.16 5.12
C LYS A 25 16.27 23.90 5.70
N ALA A 26 15.28 24.22 4.86
CA ALA A 26 14.07 24.90 5.29
C ALA A 26 13.26 24.03 6.27
N LEU A 27 13.11 22.73 5.99
CA LEU A 27 12.38 21.82 6.87
C LEU A 27 13.11 21.58 8.20
N ASP A 28 14.43 21.32 8.17
CA ASP A 28 15.21 21.13 9.41
C ASP A 28 15.19 22.40 10.29
N ALA A 29 15.34 23.58 9.69
CA ALA A 29 15.24 24.84 10.43
C ALA A 29 13.89 25.02 11.14
N ALA A 30 12.81 24.45 10.57
CA ALA A 30 11.47 24.43 11.16
C ALA A 30 11.23 23.24 12.13
N ASN A 31 12.23 22.40 12.37
CA ASN A 31 12.12 21.13 13.11
C ASN A 31 11.13 20.13 12.48
N ILE A 32 11.02 20.14 11.16
CA ILE A 32 10.15 19.25 10.39
C ILE A 32 11.01 18.13 9.78
N PRO A 33 10.71 16.84 10.05
CA PRO A 33 11.39 15.73 9.39
C PRO A 33 11.22 15.76 7.88
N PHE A 34 12.22 15.26 7.16
CA PHE A 34 12.16 15.06 5.71
C PHE A 34 12.50 13.62 5.37
N PHE A 35 12.02 13.18 4.20
CA PHE A 35 12.29 11.85 3.66
C PHE A 35 12.97 11.98 2.30
N ILE A 36 14.17 11.43 2.14
CA ILE A 36 14.91 11.49 0.88
C ILE A 36 15.42 10.11 0.49
N LYS A 37 15.17 9.71 -0.75
CA LYS A 37 15.73 8.51 -1.38
C LYS A 37 16.71 8.92 -2.48
N ALA A 38 17.85 8.26 -2.58
CA ALA A 38 18.72 8.35 -3.74
C ALA A 38 19.01 6.97 -4.33
N ALA A 39 18.91 6.85 -5.66
CA ALA A 39 19.38 5.69 -6.40
C ALA A 39 20.69 6.07 -7.11
N ASP A 40 21.72 5.25 -6.90
CA ASP A 40 23.06 5.36 -7.51
C ASP A 40 23.79 6.68 -7.29
N SER A 41 23.24 7.55 -6.45
CA SER A 41 23.64 8.93 -6.27
C SER A 41 23.80 9.27 -4.80
N MET A 42 24.70 10.21 -4.54
CA MET A 42 24.85 10.87 -3.24
C MET A 42 24.08 12.19 -3.16
N THR A 43 23.46 12.61 -4.27
CA THR A 43 22.70 13.86 -4.37
C THR A 43 21.61 13.90 -3.31
N GLY A 44 21.74 14.85 -2.38
CA GLY A 44 20.84 15.04 -1.27
C GLY A 44 21.18 14.21 -0.03
N LEU A 45 21.65 12.96 -0.17
CA LEU A 45 22.02 12.14 0.99
C LEU A 45 23.22 12.69 1.76
N PHE A 46 24.24 13.17 1.04
CA PHE A 46 25.43 13.72 1.69
C PHE A 46 25.10 14.99 2.51
N ASP A 47 24.28 15.89 1.95
CA ASP A 47 23.84 17.10 2.66
C ASP A 47 22.90 16.74 3.83
N ALA A 48 22.00 15.78 3.62
CA ALA A 48 21.07 15.32 4.63
C ALA A 48 21.78 14.74 5.87
N GLN A 49 22.82 13.90 5.67
CA GLN A 49 23.58 13.37 6.81
C GLN A 49 24.33 14.47 7.57
N GLN A 50 24.86 15.48 6.86
CA GLN A 50 25.50 16.63 7.50
C GLN A 50 24.52 17.43 8.35
N ILE A 51 23.29 17.64 7.86
CA ILE A 51 22.21 18.28 8.61
C ILE A 51 21.91 17.48 9.89
N MET A 52 21.73 16.16 9.78
CA MET A 52 21.47 15.29 10.92
C MET A 52 22.61 15.34 11.94
N GLN A 53 23.86 15.19 11.51
CA GLN A 53 25.03 15.18 12.37
C GLN A 53 25.24 16.53 13.07
N ALA A 54 25.05 17.65 12.36
CA ALA A 54 25.21 19.00 12.91
C ALA A 54 24.27 19.28 14.10
N ARG A 55 23.13 18.58 14.15
CA ARG A 55 22.12 18.70 15.21
C ARG A 55 22.04 17.48 16.11
N SER A 56 23.04 16.61 16.08
CA SER A 56 23.04 15.35 16.85
C SER A 56 21.75 14.54 16.66
N ASN A 57 21.22 14.54 15.44
CA ASN A 57 19.99 13.87 15.03
C ASN A 57 18.73 14.30 15.81
N ALA A 58 18.65 15.58 16.21
CA ALA A 58 17.51 16.10 16.98
C ALA A 58 16.17 16.06 16.21
N VAL A 59 16.21 16.11 14.88
CA VAL A 59 15.04 15.96 14.01
C VAL A 59 15.14 14.61 13.29
N PRO A 60 14.12 13.73 13.36
CA PRO A 60 14.21 12.36 12.87
C PRO A 60 14.06 12.26 11.34
N HIS A 61 15.01 12.81 10.60
CA HIS A 61 15.06 12.69 9.14
C HIS A 61 15.29 11.24 8.69
N THR A 62 14.78 10.90 7.50
CA THR A 62 14.90 9.56 6.94
C THR A 62 15.61 9.61 5.58
N LEU A 63 16.71 8.88 5.48
CA LEU A 63 17.57 8.82 4.30
C LEU A 63 17.61 7.39 3.79
N VAL A 64 17.40 7.19 2.50
CA VAL A 64 17.41 5.87 1.85
C VAL A 64 18.36 5.88 0.67
N TYR A 65 19.22 4.86 0.60
CA TYR A 65 20.12 4.65 -0.53
C TYR A 65 19.83 3.31 -1.21
N ARG A 66 19.80 3.31 -2.54
CA ARG A 66 19.76 2.10 -3.37
C ARG A 66 20.86 2.13 -4.43
N ARG A 67 21.49 0.98 -4.66
CA ARG A 67 22.39 0.72 -5.80
C ARG A 67 21.60 -0.06 -6.85
N SER A 68 21.30 0.55 -7.99
CA SER A 68 20.49 -0.08 -9.06
C SER A 68 21.29 -0.43 -10.32
N ILE A 69 22.48 0.15 -10.47
CA ILE A 69 23.37 -0.11 -11.61
C ILE A 69 24.61 -0.90 -11.20
N ALA A 70 25.05 -1.80 -12.07
CA ALA A 70 26.31 -2.51 -11.87
C ALA A 70 27.48 -1.51 -11.88
N VAL A 71 28.43 -1.69 -10.96
CA VAL A 71 29.66 -0.88 -10.92
C VAL A 71 30.66 -1.45 -11.92
N ASN A 72 31.33 -0.58 -12.67
CA ASN A 72 32.28 -0.99 -13.71
C ASN A 72 33.32 -1.98 -13.15
N GLY A 73 33.48 -3.13 -13.82
CA GLY A 73 34.37 -4.20 -13.39
C GLY A 73 33.82 -5.13 -12.31
N SER A 74 32.54 -4.98 -11.93
CA SER A 74 31.82 -5.90 -11.04
C SER A 74 30.60 -6.51 -11.75
N VAL A 75 30.22 -7.72 -11.36
CA VAL A 75 29.01 -8.39 -11.84
C VAL A 75 28.13 -8.69 -10.62
N PRO A 76 26.89 -8.19 -10.56
CA PRO A 76 25.95 -8.56 -9.50
C PRO A 76 25.67 -10.06 -9.55
N PRO A 77 25.38 -10.73 -8.42
CA PRO A 77 25.19 -12.19 -8.37
C PRO A 77 24.16 -12.73 -9.37
N SER A 78 23.00 -12.06 -9.50
CA SER A 78 21.95 -12.41 -10.46
C SER A 78 22.15 -11.82 -11.87
N GLY A 79 23.22 -11.04 -12.07
CA GLY A 79 23.41 -10.17 -13.23
C GLY A 79 22.65 -8.83 -13.16
N ASN A 80 21.78 -8.63 -12.16
CA ASN A 80 21.04 -7.39 -11.94
C ASN A 80 21.08 -6.98 -10.45
N PRO A 81 21.57 -5.77 -10.09
CA PRO A 81 21.64 -5.35 -8.69
C PRO A 81 20.29 -5.38 -7.95
N ASP A 82 19.20 -5.12 -8.67
CA ASP A 82 17.88 -4.92 -8.06
C ASP A 82 17.16 -6.21 -7.68
N VAL A 83 17.64 -7.38 -8.12
CA VAL A 83 16.97 -8.66 -7.86
C VAL A 83 17.95 -9.72 -7.38
N PRO A 84 17.53 -10.61 -6.47
CA PRO A 84 18.37 -11.69 -6.02
C PRO A 84 18.53 -12.79 -7.08
N ASP A 85 19.49 -13.68 -6.88
CA ASP A 85 19.66 -14.87 -7.71
C ASP A 85 18.65 -15.95 -7.28
N TYR A 86 17.53 -16.01 -8.00
CA TYR A 86 16.43 -16.92 -7.73
C TYR A 86 16.74 -18.39 -8.04
N ASP A 87 17.87 -18.70 -8.67
CA ASP A 87 18.30 -20.09 -8.94
C ASP A 87 19.02 -20.72 -7.74
N LYS A 88 19.15 -19.97 -6.63
CA LYS A 88 19.80 -20.39 -5.39
C LYS A 88 18.81 -20.50 -4.24
N GLU A 89 19.25 -21.18 -3.18
CA GLU A 89 18.55 -21.14 -1.89
C GLU A 89 18.60 -19.71 -1.28
N PRO A 90 17.56 -19.28 -0.54
CA PRO A 90 17.44 -17.90 -0.05
C PRO A 90 18.65 -17.40 0.73
N GLU A 91 19.21 -18.23 1.63
CA GLU A 91 20.37 -17.88 2.45
C GLU A 91 21.63 -17.62 1.59
N ALA A 92 21.90 -18.51 0.62
CA ALA A 92 23.05 -18.39 -0.26
C ALA A 92 22.93 -17.17 -1.19
N ALA A 93 21.73 -16.97 -1.75
CA ALA A 93 21.42 -15.78 -2.56
C ALA A 93 21.61 -14.50 -1.72
N ALA A 94 21.10 -14.47 -0.49
CA ALA A 94 21.23 -13.33 0.43
C ALA A 94 22.70 -13.02 0.74
N ALA A 95 23.52 -14.04 0.99
CA ALA A 95 24.93 -13.87 1.35
C ALA A 95 25.72 -13.23 0.20
N GLU A 96 25.54 -13.72 -1.02
CA GLU A 96 26.20 -13.17 -2.19
C GLU A 96 25.69 -11.77 -2.53
N HIS A 97 24.36 -11.57 -2.47
CA HIS A 97 23.72 -10.29 -2.80
C HIS A 97 24.15 -9.19 -1.83
N TRP A 98 24.13 -9.47 -0.52
CA TRP A 98 24.56 -8.54 0.51
C TRP A 98 26.07 -8.26 0.42
N THR A 99 26.89 -9.29 0.20
CA THR A 99 28.34 -9.10 0.04
C THR A 99 28.66 -8.14 -1.11
N TRP A 100 27.98 -8.33 -2.25
CA TRP A 100 28.14 -7.42 -3.38
C TRP A 100 27.64 -6.01 -3.04
N HIS A 101 26.44 -5.86 -2.45
CA HIS A 101 25.90 -4.54 -2.11
C HIS A 101 26.80 -3.79 -1.13
N LYS A 102 27.24 -4.43 -0.04
CA LYS A 102 28.10 -3.82 0.97
C LYS A 102 29.40 -3.26 0.38
N GLN A 103 29.98 -3.93 -0.61
CA GLN A 103 31.19 -3.45 -1.31
C GLN A 103 30.93 -2.20 -2.18
N HIS A 104 29.68 -1.95 -2.55
CA HIS A 104 29.30 -0.91 -3.52
C HIS A 104 28.34 0.16 -2.95
N VAL A 105 28.07 0.12 -1.63
CA VAL A 105 27.53 1.27 -0.89
C VAL A 105 28.63 2.34 -0.83
N PRO A 106 28.34 3.61 -1.16
CA PRO A 106 29.31 4.69 -1.03
C PRO A 106 29.89 4.78 0.39
N PRO A 107 31.22 4.74 0.55
CA PRO A 107 31.86 4.71 1.87
C PRO A 107 31.64 6.01 2.68
N GLU A 108 31.20 7.09 2.03
CA GLU A 108 30.87 8.36 2.67
C GLU A 108 29.52 8.36 3.39
N LEU A 109 28.67 7.35 3.17
CA LEU A 109 27.38 7.23 3.87
C LEU A 109 27.58 6.60 5.24
N ASP A 110 27.06 7.26 6.28
CA ASP A 110 27.01 6.67 7.62
C ASP A 110 25.95 5.54 7.67
N PRO A 111 26.37 4.27 7.90
CA PRO A 111 25.47 3.11 7.92
C PRO A 111 24.43 3.17 9.04
N LYS A 112 24.62 4.04 10.05
CA LYS A 112 23.67 4.26 11.16
C LYS A 112 22.62 5.33 10.86
N LEU A 113 22.80 6.13 9.82
CA LEU A 113 21.85 7.19 9.43
C LEU A 113 21.03 6.79 8.21
N VAL A 114 21.61 6.01 7.30
CA VAL A 114 21.04 5.72 5.99
C VAL A 114 20.51 4.30 5.93
N TRP A 115 19.26 4.15 5.51
CA TRP A 115 18.66 2.86 5.19
C TRP A 115 19.17 2.37 3.84
N ILE A 116 19.67 1.13 3.79
CA ILE A 116 20.10 0.48 2.56
C ILE A 116 18.96 -0.37 2.01
N GLU A 117 18.54 -0.08 0.79
CA GLU A 117 17.63 -0.89 -0.02
C GLU A 117 18.46 -1.63 -1.08
N THR A 118 18.34 -2.96 -1.15
CA THR A 118 19.14 -3.80 -2.06
C THR A 118 18.29 -4.56 -3.07
N ILE A 119 16.97 -4.46 -3.00
CA ILE A 119 16.04 -5.19 -3.86
C ILE A 119 14.87 -4.29 -4.26
N ASN A 120 14.37 -4.47 -5.48
CA ASN A 120 13.45 -3.56 -6.14
C ASN A 120 12.65 -4.27 -7.22
N GLU A 121 11.33 -4.07 -7.25
CA GLU A 121 10.40 -4.62 -8.26
C GLU A 121 10.51 -6.15 -8.45
N LEU A 122 10.41 -6.86 -7.33
CA LEU A 122 10.59 -8.31 -7.24
C LEU A 122 9.45 -9.12 -7.88
N ARG A 123 9.66 -10.44 -7.99
CA ARG A 123 8.60 -11.42 -8.30
C ARG A 123 7.46 -11.28 -7.28
N LYS A 124 6.22 -11.32 -7.76
CA LYS A 124 5.04 -10.88 -7.00
C LYS A 124 4.19 -12.02 -6.47
N GLU A 125 4.35 -13.21 -7.04
CA GLU A 125 3.53 -14.37 -6.76
C GLU A 125 3.76 -14.87 -5.33
N VAL A 126 2.71 -15.41 -4.68
CA VAL A 126 2.76 -15.89 -3.29
C VAL A 126 3.85 -16.95 -3.07
N GLU A 127 4.09 -17.81 -4.07
CA GLU A 127 5.15 -18.83 -4.01
C GLU A 127 6.55 -18.21 -3.88
N TRP A 128 6.79 -17.06 -4.52
CA TRP A 128 8.06 -16.34 -4.43
C TRP A 128 8.14 -15.49 -3.17
N ALA A 129 7.01 -15.06 -2.61
CA ALA A 129 7.00 -14.28 -1.38
C ALA A 129 7.61 -15.03 -0.19
N ASP A 130 7.38 -16.34 -0.07
CA ASP A 130 8.02 -17.16 0.97
C ASP A 130 9.55 -17.15 0.83
N TRP A 131 10.05 -17.45 -0.38
CA TRP A 131 11.48 -17.42 -0.70
C TRP A 131 12.11 -16.03 -0.47
N ILE A 132 11.43 -14.98 -0.92
CA ILE A 132 11.89 -13.58 -0.80
C ILE A 132 11.92 -13.13 0.67
N GLY A 133 10.96 -13.58 1.46
CA GLY A 133 10.93 -13.31 2.90
C GLY A 133 12.13 -13.92 3.63
N GLU A 134 12.47 -15.19 3.34
CA GLU A 134 13.67 -15.83 3.90
C GLU A 134 14.96 -15.16 3.41
N PHE A 135 15.02 -14.77 2.13
CA PHE A 135 16.12 -13.98 1.60
C PHE A 135 16.31 -12.67 2.40
N ALA A 136 15.22 -11.93 2.63
CA ALA A 136 15.26 -10.67 3.37
C ALA A 136 15.62 -10.87 4.85
N PHE A 137 15.17 -11.98 5.47
CA PHE A 137 15.59 -12.37 6.81
C PHE A 137 17.11 -12.53 6.90
N HIS A 138 17.71 -13.33 6.02
CA HIS A 138 19.16 -13.54 6.01
C HIS A 138 19.93 -12.25 5.68
N THR A 139 19.49 -11.47 4.68
CA THR A 139 20.11 -10.16 4.38
C THR A 139 20.02 -9.22 5.58
N GLY A 140 18.87 -9.17 6.26
CA GLY A 140 18.68 -8.37 7.47
C GLY A 140 19.64 -8.77 8.59
N GLN A 141 19.84 -10.06 8.84
CA GLN A 141 20.80 -10.53 9.83
C GLN A 141 22.24 -10.10 9.52
N MET A 142 22.67 -10.21 8.26
CA MET A 142 24.01 -9.79 7.85
C MET A 142 24.17 -8.27 7.90
N ALA A 143 23.16 -7.50 7.48
CA ALA A 143 23.17 -6.05 7.58
C ALA A 143 23.29 -5.60 9.04
N LEU A 144 22.56 -6.22 9.96
CA LEU A 144 22.68 -5.99 11.41
C LEU A 144 24.09 -6.29 11.92
N ALA A 145 24.66 -7.45 11.54
CA ALA A 145 26.00 -7.85 11.94
C ALA A 145 27.07 -6.87 11.44
N ASP A 146 26.88 -6.31 10.25
CA ASP A 146 27.74 -5.30 9.65
C ASP A 146 27.44 -3.85 10.12
N GLY A 147 26.41 -3.65 10.95
CA GLY A 147 26.06 -2.35 11.55
C GLY A 147 25.26 -1.41 10.64
N TYR A 148 24.62 -1.94 9.60
CA TYR A 148 23.78 -1.19 8.65
C TYR A 148 22.31 -1.19 9.06
N LYS A 149 21.61 -0.13 8.67
CA LYS A 149 20.15 -0.15 8.57
C LYS A 149 19.73 -0.72 7.22
N PHE A 150 18.75 -1.61 7.21
CA PHE A 150 18.31 -2.32 6.01
C PHE A 150 16.80 -2.21 5.81
N SER A 151 16.38 -2.10 4.56
CA SER A 151 14.97 -2.09 4.16
C SER A 151 14.74 -3.01 2.96
N ALA A 152 13.98 -4.07 3.15
CA ALA A 152 13.38 -4.88 2.08
C ALA A 152 11.94 -4.39 1.86
N PHE A 153 11.29 -4.35 0.71
CA PHE A 153 11.49 -5.20 -0.46
C PHE A 153 11.46 -4.40 -1.77
N GLY A 154 11.00 -3.14 -1.75
CA GLY A 154 10.85 -2.34 -2.96
C GLY A 154 9.80 -2.90 -3.92
N TYR A 155 8.77 -3.56 -3.41
CA TYR A 155 7.69 -4.11 -4.26
C TYR A 155 7.00 -3.01 -5.07
N SER A 156 6.82 -3.21 -6.38
CA SER A 156 6.11 -2.27 -7.26
C SER A 156 4.63 -2.13 -6.89
N THR A 157 3.97 -1.03 -7.24
CA THR A 157 2.56 -0.77 -6.89
C THR A 157 1.65 -1.96 -7.24
N GLY A 158 0.68 -2.29 -6.39
CA GLY A 158 -0.18 -3.47 -6.56
C GLY A 158 0.46 -4.84 -6.28
N THR A 159 1.72 -4.89 -5.82
CA THR A 159 2.42 -6.13 -5.44
C THR A 159 2.94 -6.06 -3.99
N PRO A 160 3.25 -7.17 -3.30
CA PRO A 160 3.09 -8.55 -3.75
C PRO A 160 1.62 -8.97 -3.82
N ASP A 161 1.36 -10.11 -4.45
CA ASP A 161 0.01 -10.65 -4.61
C ASP A 161 -0.66 -10.92 -3.24
N GLU A 162 -1.99 -10.95 -3.23
CA GLU A 162 -2.75 -11.20 -2.00
C GLU A 162 -2.33 -12.51 -1.33
N GLY A 163 -2.16 -12.48 0.00
CA GLY A 163 -1.65 -13.61 0.78
C GLY A 163 -0.13 -13.71 0.86
N ALA A 164 0.63 -12.93 0.08
CA ALA A 164 2.09 -12.96 0.14
C ALA A 164 2.66 -12.60 1.53
N TRP A 165 2.10 -11.60 2.21
CA TRP A 165 2.57 -11.21 3.56
C TRP A 165 2.36 -12.30 4.62
N GLU A 166 1.53 -13.30 4.33
CA GLU A 166 1.14 -14.38 5.25
C GLU A 166 2.02 -15.63 5.11
N THR A 167 2.96 -15.63 4.15
CA THR A 167 3.91 -16.74 4.01
C THR A 167 4.90 -16.80 5.18
N ASN A 168 5.46 -17.98 5.44
CA ASN A 168 6.34 -18.17 6.59
C ASN A 168 7.59 -17.29 6.49
N GLY A 169 8.21 -17.22 5.31
CA GLY A 169 9.39 -16.37 5.11
C GLY A 169 9.10 -14.88 5.31
N MET A 170 7.94 -14.39 4.88
CA MET A 170 7.56 -13.00 5.12
C MET A 170 7.35 -12.73 6.61
N LEU A 171 6.63 -13.61 7.30
CA LEU A 171 6.44 -13.51 8.75
C LEU A 171 7.77 -13.57 9.50
N HIS A 172 8.71 -14.42 9.07
CA HIS A 172 10.03 -14.55 9.66
C HIS A 172 10.83 -13.25 9.57
N TYR A 173 10.83 -12.57 8.42
CA TYR A 173 11.43 -11.24 8.29
C TYR A 173 10.73 -10.18 9.17
N LEU A 174 9.40 -10.20 9.23
CA LEU A 174 8.64 -9.25 10.05
C LEU A 174 8.88 -9.42 11.55
N GLU A 175 9.05 -10.66 12.02
CA GLU A 175 9.47 -10.97 13.38
C GLU A 175 10.88 -10.44 13.68
N LEU A 176 11.79 -10.48 12.70
CA LEU A 176 13.10 -9.87 12.82
C LEU A 176 13.01 -8.33 12.87
N CYS A 177 12.15 -7.71 12.06
CA CYS A 177 11.89 -6.27 12.13
C CYS A 177 11.36 -5.84 13.51
N GLN A 178 10.48 -6.63 14.14
CA GLN A 178 10.01 -6.38 15.50
C GLN A 178 11.16 -6.34 16.52
N GLN A 179 12.17 -7.20 16.36
CA GLN A 179 13.32 -7.27 17.28
C GLN A 179 14.28 -6.09 17.08
N TYR A 180 14.35 -5.55 15.87
CA TYR A 180 15.27 -4.46 15.50
C TYR A 180 14.55 -3.29 14.78
N PRO A 181 13.55 -2.65 15.42
CA PRO A 181 12.65 -1.69 14.76
C PRO A 181 13.35 -0.39 14.34
N ASP A 182 14.57 -0.14 14.84
CA ASP A 182 15.38 1.02 14.46
C ASP A 182 16.39 0.72 13.35
N GLN A 183 16.65 -0.56 13.03
CA GLN A 183 17.61 -0.97 12.02
C GLN A 183 17.00 -1.73 10.84
N LEU A 184 15.82 -2.33 10.99
CA LEU A 184 15.13 -3.06 9.94
C LEU A 184 13.75 -2.44 9.64
N SER A 185 13.36 -2.43 8.37
CA SER A 185 12.09 -1.83 7.93
C SER A 185 11.59 -2.44 6.62
N VAL A 186 10.36 -2.08 6.24
CA VAL A 186 9.76 -2.50 4.98
C VAL A 186 9.70 -1.35 3.96
N ALA A 187 10.29 -1.52 2.77
CA ALA A 187 10.17 -0.63 1.61
C ALA A 187 9.04 -1.07 0.67
N LEU A 188 8.22 -0.10 0.24
CA LEU A 188 7.11 -0.27 -0.71
C LEU A 188 7.11 0.85 -1.76
N HIS A 189 6.59 0.58 -2.95
CA HIS A 189 6.28 1.60 -3.94
C HIS A 189 4.77 1.80 -4.06
N GLU A 190 4.34 3.05 -4.09
CA GLU A 190 2.92 3.42 -4.17
C GLU A 190 2.69 4.45 -5.29
N TYR A 191 2.26 3.96 -6.44
CA TYR A 191 1.93 4.77 -7.61
C TYR A 191 0.46 4.65 -7.94
N SER A 192 -0.22 5.77 -8.19
CA SER A 192 -1.61 5.72 -8.59
C SER A 192 -1.79 5.20 -10.02
N LEU A 193 -0.75 5.26 -10.86
CA LEU A 193 -0.80 4.98 -12.30
C LEU A 193 -1.78 5.89 -13.08
N LYS A 194 -2.32 6.95 -12.44
CA LYS A 194 -3.22 7.93 -13.03
C LYS A 194 -2.86 9.35 -12.58
N VAL A 195 -2.54 10.22 -13.52
CA VAL A 195 -2.13 11.61 -13.22
C VAL A 195 -3.24 12.45 -12.57
N ASN A 196 -4.50 12.15 -12.86
CA ASN A 196 -5.67 12.90 -12.38
C ASN A 196 -6.45 12.20 -11.25
N ASP A 197 -5.94 11.06 -10.76
CA ASP A 197 -6.60 10.29 -9.70
C ASP A 197 -5.52 9.65 -8.83
N ILE A 198 -5.27 10.24 -7.66
CA ILE A 198 -4.29 9.73 -6.70
C ILE A 198 -4.77 8.44 -6.01
N TRP A 199 -6.08 8.20 -5.95
CA TRP A 199 -6.68 7.06 -5.28
C TRP A 199 -7.10 5.94 -6.23
N PHE A 200 -6.61 5.96 -7.48
CA PHE A 200 -6.83 4.88 -8.42
C PHE A 200 -6.32 3.57 -7.81
N LEU A 201 -7.25 2.63 -7.55
CA LEU A 201 -7.02 1.39 -6.80
C LEU A 201 -6.49 1.63 -5.38
N ARG A 202 -7.15 2.51 -4.62
CA ARG A 202 -6.93 2.72 -3.18
C ARG A 202 -6.87 1.39 -2.42
N GLY A 203 -5.90 1.25 -1.51
CA GLY A 203 -5.65 0.03 -0.74
C GLY A 203 -4.72 -0.97 -1.44
N ASP A 204 -4.69 -0.97 -2.78
CA ASP A 204 -3.83 -1.85 -3.59
C ASP A 204 -2.61 -1.10 -4.13
N HIS A 205 -2.83 0.11 -4.63
CA HIS A 205 -1.79 0.99 -5.14
C HIS A 205 -1.24 1.92 -4.04
N LEU A 206 -2.12 2.74 -3.47
CA LEU A 206 -1.78 3.64 -2.35
C LEU A 206 -2.45 3.17 -1.06
N GLY A 207 -1.73 3.22 0.06
CA GLY A 207 -2.20 2.73 1.36
C GLY A 207 -2.01 1.22 1.56
N ARG A 208 -1.29 0.55 0.66
CA ARG A 208 -1.11 -0.92 0.70
C ARG A 208 -0.30 -1.41 1.89
N PHE A 209 0.46 -0.54 2.55
CA PHE A 209 1.06 -0.84 3.86
C PHE A 209 0.01 -1.28 4.90
N GLN A 210 -1.26 -0.91 4.73
CA GLN A 210 -2.35 -1.33 5.62
C GLN A 210 -2.57 -2.85 5.56
N LYS A 211 -2.37 -3.51 4.40
CA LYS A 211 -2.44 -4.97 4.28
C LYS A 211 -1.30 -5.66 5.03
N LEU A 212 -0.10 -5.12 4.92
CA LEU A 212 1.06 -5.55 5.71
C LEU A 212 0.77 -5.40 7.22
N PHE A 213 0.24 -4.26 7.65
CA PHE A 213 -0.08 -4.03 9.06
C PHE A 213 -1.20 -4.94 9.58
N ALA A 214 -2.24 -5.17 8.78
CA ALA A 214 -3.29 -6.13 9.13
C ALA A 214 -2.73 -7.55 9.32
N THR A 215 -1.75 -7.93 8.50
CA THR A 215 -1.03 -9.20 8.64
C THR A 215 -0.22 -9.24 9.94
N CYS A 216 0.54 -8.18 10.24
CA CYS A 216 1.28 -8.07 11.50
C CYS A 216 0.35 -8.17 12.71
N ASP A 217 -0.79 -7.45 12.70
CA ASP A 217 -1.76 -7.47 13.79
C ASP A 217 -2.38 -8.86 13.99
N LYS A 218 -2.73 -9.54 12.89
CA LYS A 218 -3.27 -10.90 12.90
C LYS A 218 -2.30 -11.88 13.56
N HIS A 219 -1.01 -11.77 13.26
CA HIS A 219 0.05 -12.63 13.79
C HIS A 219 0.66 -12.11 15.10
N LYS A 220 0.16 -10.99 15.63
CA LYS A 220 0.66 -10.35 16.85
C LYS A 220 2.15 -9.95 16.76
N ILE A 221 2.59 -9.60 15.56
CA ILE A 221 3.90 -9.02 15.28
C ILE A 221 3.76 -7.50 15.36
N ALA A 222 4.68 -6.82 16.04
CA ALA A 222 4.72 -5.36 16.06
C ALA A 222 4.89 -4.83 14.63
N ARG A 223 4.00 -3.92 14.22
CA ARG A 223 4.03 -3.32 12.87
C ARG A 223 5.42 -2.71 12.59
N PRO A 224 6.09 -3.09 11.50
CA PRO A 224 7.42 -2.58 11.17
C PRO A 224 7.34 -1.11 10.73
N LYS A 225 8.47 -0.41 10.75
CA LYS A 225 8.58 0.85 10.01
C LYS A 225 8.43 0.60 8.52
N VAL A 226 7.77 1.53 7.83
CA VAL A 226 7.55 1.48 6.38
C VAL A 226 8.16 2.70 5.71
N LEU A 227 8.95 2.46 4.67
CA LEU A 227 9.54 3.44 3.79
C LEU A 227 8.83 3.35 2.45
N ILE A 228 8.09 4.39 2.04
CA ILE A 228 7.49 4.41 0.71
C ILE A 228 8.53 5.00 -0.24
N THR A 229 9.46 4.15 -0.65
CA THR A 229 10.69 4.59 -1.29
C THR A 229 10.43 5.11 -2.71
N GLU A 230 9.30 4.77 -3.32
CA GLU A 230 8.84 5.44 -4.53
C GLU A 230 7.34 5.72 -4.47
N TRP A 231 6.95 6.94 -4.80
CA TRP A 231 5.59 7.42 -4.66
C TRP A 231 5.21 8.37 -5.78
N GLY A 232 3.96 8.33 -6.25
CA GLY A 232 3.44 9.36 -7.13
C GLY A 232 2.34 8.88 -8.05
N TRP A 233 2.40 9.33 -9.31
CA TRP A 233 1.32 9.16 -10.28
C TRP A 233 1.70 8.15 -11.35
N THR A 234 2.31 8.59 -12.45
CA THR A 234 2.69 7.72 -13.57
C THR A 234 4.18 7.82 -13.84
N HIS A 235 4.75 6.86 -14.56
CA HIS A 235 6.17 6.83 -14.90
C HIS A 235 6.67 8.13 -15.57
N GLU A 236 5.88 8.71 -16.47
CA GLU A 236 6.32 9.84 -17.30
C GLU A 236 5.62 11.18 -17.01
N ARG A 237 4.66 11.21 -16.08
CA ARG A 237 3.88 12.42 -15.80
C ARG A 237 3.60 12.59 -14.31
N VAL A 238 3.64 13.85 -13.90
CA VAL A 238 3.09 14.36 -12.64
C VAL A 238 1.99 15.38 -12.99
N PRO A 239 0.99 15.59 -12.11
CA PRO A 239 -0.01 16.62 -12.30
C PRO A 239 0.60 18.03 -12.21
N THR A 240 -0.21 19.06 -12.46
CA THR A 240 0.23 20.45 -12.20
C THR A 240 0.56 20.62 -10.71
N PRO A 241 1.42 21.57 -10.33
CA PRO A 241 1.72 21.83 -8.92
C PRO A 241 0.48 21.96 -8.03
N GLU A 242 -0.57 22.63 -8.50
CA GLU A 242 -1.81 22.85 -7.74
C GLU A 242 -2.53 21.52 -7.46
N ALA A 243 -2.70 20.69 -8.50
CA ALA A 243 -3.32 19.37 -8.37
C ALA A 243 -2.43 18.40 -7.57
N ALA A 244 -1.11 18.48 -7.72
CA ALA A 244 -0.16 17.70 -6.94
C ALA A 244 -0.28 17.98 -5.44
N ILE A 245 -0.38 19.26 -5.04
CA ILE A 245 -0.52 19.64 -3.64
C ILE A 245 -1.85 19.15 -3.05
N GLN A 246 -2.94 19.19 -3.82
CA GLN A 246 -4.22 18.61 -3.39
C GLN A 246 -4.09 17.10 -3.11
N HIS A 247 -3.50 16.35 -4.04
CA HIS A 247 -3.25 14.92 -3.86
C HIS A 247 -2.31 14.63 -2.67
N ILE A 248 -1.24 15.42 -2.50
CA ILE A 248 -0.30 15.31 -1.37
C ILE A 248 -0.99 15.56 -0.04
N LYS A 249 -1.94 16.51 0.02
CA LYS A 249 -2.73 16.74 1.22
C LYS A 249 -3.56 15.50 1.58
N GLU A 250 -4.30 14.94 0.62
CA GLU A 250 -5.16 13.78 0.86
C GLU A 250 -4.36 12.54 1.31
N VAL A 251 -3.24 12.27 0.65
CA VAL A 251 -2.37 11.14 1.02
C VAL A 251 -1.63 11.41 2.33
N GLY A 252 -1.22 12.66 2.57
CA GLY A 252 -0.63 13.11 3.82
C GLY A 252 -1.56 12.90 5.03
N GLU A 253 -2.87 13.15 4.86
CA GLU A 253 -3.89 12.85 5.87
C GLU A 253 -3.93 11.36 6.23
N LEU A 254 -3.80 10.46 5.24
CA LEU A 254 -3.71 9.02 5.47
C LEU A 254 -2.41 8.66 6.21
N TYR A 255 -1.25 9.06 5.68
CA TYR A 255 0.06 8.68 6.25
C TYR A 255 0.29 9.25 7.65
N ALA A 256 -0.30 10.40 7.96
CA ALA A 256 -0.26 11.00 9.29
C ALA A 256 -0.82 10.07 10.37
N GLN A 257 -1.81 9.22 10.04
CA GLN A 257 -2.42 8.28 10.98
C GLN A 257 -1.50 7.11 11.37
N TYR A 258 -0.40 6.90 10.63
CA TYR A 258 0.49 5.76 10.80
C TYR A 258 1.91 6.23 11.15
N PRO A 259 2.30 6.30 12.44
CA PRO A 259 3.65 6.70 12.83
C PRO A 259 4.74 5.76 12.27
N GLN A 260 4.38 4.52 11.93
CA GLN A 260 5.26 3.54 11.29
C GLN A 260 5.68 3.96 9.87
N VAL A 261 4.83 4.68 9.13
CA VAL A 261 5.18 5.20 7.80
C VAL A 261 6.11 6.40 8.01
N LEU A 262 7.41 6.24 7.69
CA LEU A 262 8.41 7.30 7.93
C LEU A 262 8.39 8.37 6.84
N GLY A 263 7.95 8.01 5.64
CA GLY A 263 7.73 8.95 4.55
C GLY A 263 7.62 8.29 3.19
N ALA A 264 7.41 9.15 2.19
CA ALA A 264 7.23 8.73 0.81
C ALA A 264 7.98 9.65 -0.15
N ALA A 265 8.68 9.11 -1.13
CA ALA A 265 9.50 9.91 -2.05
C ALA A 265 8.85 10.06 -3.43
N ILE A 266 8.57 11.30 -3.85
CA ILE A 266 8.08 11.61 -5.19
C ILE A 266 9.05 11.07 -6.24
N TRP A 267 8.53 10.21 -7.10
CA TRP A 267 9.17 9.74 -8.32
C TRP A 267 9.13 10.83 -9.39
N TYR A 268 10.23 11.24 -10.00
CA TYR A 268 11.63 10.94 -9.73
C TYR A 268 12.46 12.07 -10.34
N LEU A 269 13.54 12.48 -9.67
CA LEU A 269 14.39 13.57 -10.13
C LEU A 269 15.55 13.10 -11.00
N GLY A 270 15.62 11.82 -11.39
CA GLY A 270 16.63 11.27 -12.31
C GLY A 270 16.24 11.32 -13.80
N PRO A 271 17.18 11.01 -14.70
CA PRO A 271 16.97 11.09 -16.15
C PRO A 271 16.01 10.01 -16.66
N GLY A 272 15.57 10.15 -17.91
CA GLY A 272 14.69 9.18 -18.59
C GLY A 272 13.20 9.49 -18.42
N PHE A 273 12.37 8.46 -18.67
CA PHE A 273 10.92 8.45 -18.42
C PHE A 273 10.18 9.72 -18.89
N GLY A 274 10.34 10.10 -20.16
CA GLY A 274 9.66 11.26 -20.72
C GLY A 274 10.08 12.61 -20.11
N GLY A 275 11.23 12.69 -19.45
CA GLY A 275 11.71 13.93 -18.81
C GLY A 275 11.07 14.21 -17.46
N ILE A 276 10.60 13.16 -16.76
CA ILE A 276 9.93 13.24 -15.45
C ILE A 276 10.65 14.12 -14.44
N ALA A 277 12.00 14.12 -14.43
CA ALA A 277 12.79 14.97 -13.53
C ALA A 277 12.42 16.45 -13.60
N SER A 278 12.23 17.00 -14.80
CA SER A 278 11.87 18.40 -14.98
C SER A 278 10.44 18.70 -14.56
N LEU A 279 9.58 17.68 -14.51
CA LEU A 279 8.21 17.82 -14.03
C LEU A 279 8.15 17.72 -12.50
N ALA A 280 8.80 16.71 -11.92
CA ALA A 280 8.91 16.52 -10.47
C ALA A 280 9.67 17.66 -9.79
N GLN A 281 10.71 18.21 -10.43
CA GLN A 281 11.47 19.35 -9.90
C GLN A 281 10.58 20.57 -9.65
N LYS A 282 9.56 20.81 -10.49
CA LYS A 282 8.61 21.92 -10.31
C LYS A 282 7.77 21.78 -9.04
N LEU A 283 7.70 20.59 -8.45
CA LEU A 283 6.97 20.34 -7.21
C LEU A 283 7.80 20.69 -5.96
N ILE A 284 9.13 20.82 -6.05
CA ILE A 284 10.00 21.04 -4.87
C ILE A 284 9.55 22.25 -4.06
N LYS A 285 9.41 23.42 -4.70
CA LYS A 285 9.00 24.64 -4.00
C LYS A 285 7.56 24.53 -3.44
N PRO A 286 6.53 24.17 -4.23
CA PRO A 286 5.18 23.97 -3.71
C PRO A 286 5.10 22.99 -2.53
N VAL A 287 5.82 21.87 -2.59
CA VAL A 287 5.85 20.87 -1.50
C VAL A 287 6.56 21.42 -0.27
N THR A 288 7.64 22.20 -0.46
CA THR A 288 8.32 22.89 0.63
C THR A 288 7.36 23.86 1.34
N ASP A 289 6.73 24.76 0.58
CA ASP A 289 5.80 25.76 1.13
C ASP A 289 4.62 25.09 1.85
N PHE A 290 4.03 24.05 1.25
CA PHE A 290 2.95 23.28 1.86
C PHE A 290 3.39 22.62 3.16
N THR A 291 4.54 21.94 3.17
CA THR A 291 5.04 21.21 4.34
C THR A 291 5.35 22.15 5.51
N LEU A 292 5.89 23.34 5.25
CA LEU A 292 6.16 24.35 6.28
C LEU A 292 4.88 24.92 6.91
N GLN A 293 3.76 24.91 6.18
CA GLN A 293 2.53 25.59 6.58
C GLN A 293 1.42 24.62 7.02
N HIS A 294 1.62 23.31 6.84
CA HIS A 294 0.56 22.32 7.03
C HIS A 294 0.95 21.22 8.02
N THR A 295 -0.01 20.88 8.88
CA THR A 295 0.05 19.72 9.78
C THR A 295 -1.28 19.01 9.78
N PHE A 296 -1.26 17.72 10.06
CA PHE A 296 -2.43 16.86 10.08
C PHE A 296 -2.83 16.53 11.52
N ASP A 297 -4.13 16.46 11.78
CA ASP A 297 -4.66 16.02 13.06
C ASP A 297 -4.67 14.50 13.16
N VAL A 298 -4.09 13.99 14.24
CA VAL A 298 -4.00 12.55 14.54
C VAL A 298 -4.62 12.28 15.92
N PRO A 299 -5.53 11.31 16.05
CA PRO A 299 -6.07 10.90 17.35
C PRO A 299 -4.94 10.47 18.29
N THR A 300 -4.99 10.94 19.54
CA THR A 300 -4.11 10.43 20.61
C THR A 300 -4.57 9.05 21.03
N VAL A 301 -3.73 8.04 20.86
CA VAL A 301 -3.91 6.73 21.50
C VAL A 301 -3.30 6.85 22.91
N GLU A 302 -4.12 6.80 23.96
CA GLU A 302 -3.61 6.76 25.34
C GLU A 302 -2.88 5.43 25.58
N ALA A 303 -1.66 5.50 26.10
CA ALA A 303 -0.84 4.33 26.38
C ALA A 303 -1.39 3.56 27.59
N VAL A 304 -1.71 2.27 27.40
CA VAL A 304 -2.02 1.36 28.52
C VAL A 304 -0.69 0.81 29.05
N GLU A 305 -0.29 1.23 30.25
CA GLU A 305 0.90 0.70 30.94
C GLU A 305 0.79 -0.80 31.21
N SER A 306 1.92 -1.49 31.08
CA SER A 306 2.05 -2.94 31.29
C SER A 306 2.11 -3.29 32.80
N SER A 307 1.37 -4.33 33.20
CA SER A 307 1.38 -4.92 34.54
C SER A 307 1.72 -6.43 34.46
N PRO A 308 2.41 -7.04 35.45
CA PRO A 308 2.99 -8.37 35.31
C PRO A 308 1.96 -9.53 35.42
N ALA A 309 2.38 -10.70 34.92
CA ALA A 309 1.64 -11.95 34.73
C ALA A 309 1.02 -12.58 36.02
N PRO A 310 0.09 -13.55 35.89
CA PRO A 310 -1.18 -13.54 36.63
C PRO A 310 -1.20 -14.36 37.93
N ARG A 311 -2.10 -13.97 38.85
CA ARG A 311 -2.73 -14.91 39.80
C ARG A 311 -4.12 -15.26 39.32
N MET A 312 -4.40 -16.56 39.15
CA MET A 312 -5.75 -17.06 38.94
C MET A 312 -6.63 -16.68 40.14
N MET A 313 -7.70 -15.93 39.90
CA MET A 313 -8.95 -16.07 40.66
C MET A 313 -10.15 -15.47 39.90
N VAL A 314 -11.22 -16.25 39.95
CA VAL A 314 -12.63 -16.12 39.58
C VAL A 314 -13.17 -14.72 39.21
N ALA A 315 -13.94 -14.71 38.12
CA ALA A 315 -14.64 -13.60 37.51
C ALA A 315 -15.51 -12.75 38.45
N GLN A 316 -15.34 -11.43 38.35
CA GLN A 316 -16.42 -10.44 38.48
C GLN A 316 -16.24 -9.34 37.42
N ALA A 317 -17.37 -8.90 36.86
CA ALA A 317 -17.47 -8.01 35.71
C ALA A 317 -16.97 -6.59 36.00
N VAL A 318 -16.07 -6.09 35.15
CA VAL A 318 -15.70 -4.67 35.05
C VAL A 318 -16.01 -4.20 33.63
N THR A 319 -16.80 -3.14 33.54
CA THR A 319 -17.22 -2.44 32.32
C THR A 319 -16.07 -1.59 31.78
N GLY A 320 -15.47 -1.97 30.65
CA GLY A 320 -14.44 -1.16 30.01
C GLY A 320 -13.80 -1.76 28.75
N GLY A 321 -14.50 -2.61 28.00
CA GLY A 321 -13.90 -3.16 26.79
C GLY A 321 -13.98 -2.24 25.57
N THR A 322 -13.10 -2.48 24.61
CA THR A 322 -12.85 -1.79 23.36
C THR A 322 -13.60 -2.46 22.20
N ALA A 323 -14.43 -1.69 21.50
CA ALA A 323 -15.05 -2.13 20.26
C ALA A 323 -13.99 -2.18 19.14
N ASN A 324 -13.97 -3.27 18.38
CA ASN A 324 -13.15 -3.36 17.18
C ASN A 324 -13.89 -4.16 16.10
N VAL A 325 -13.55 -3.93 14.84
CA VAL A 325 -14.07 -4.67 13.68
C VAL A 325 -12.91 -5.16 12.83
N ARG A 326 -13.03 -6.38 12.32
CA ARG A 326 -12.14 -6.95 11.31
C ARG A 326 -12.94 -7.24 10.04
N PHE A 327 -12.46 -6.75 8.90
CA PHE A 327 -13.02 -7.13 7.61
C PHE A 327 -12.70 -8.61 7.32
N ILE A 328 -13.69 -9.35 6.80
CA ILE A 328 -13.52 -10.76 6.42
C ILE A 328 -13.46 -10.89 4.91
N ASN A 329 -14.51 -10.44 4.21
CA ASN A 329 -14.60 -10.46 2.76
C ASN A 329 -15.79 -9.64 2.25
N ASP A 330 -15.76 -9.34 0.96
CA ASP A 330 -16.95 -8.88 0.25
C ASP A 330 -17.89 -10.06 0.02
N VAL A 331 -19.15 -9.92 0.45
CA VAL A 331 -20.22 -10.85 0.12
C VAL A 331 -20.85 -10.45 -1.21
N THR A 332 -21.10 -9.15 -1.36
CA THR A 332 -21.46 -8.45 -2.59
C THR A 332 -20.93 -7.05 -2.45
N ILE A 333 -20.86 -6.21 -3.47
CA ILE A 333 -20.41 -6.44 -4.83
C ILE A 333 -18.87 -6.55 -4.77
N PRO A 334 -18.22 -7.55 -5.41
CA PRO A 334 -16.76 -7.60 -5.49
C PRO A 334 -16.19 -6.32 -6.11
N ASP A 335 -14.97 -5.97 -5.74
CA ASP A 335 -14.31 -4.84 -6.35
C ASP A 335 -14.23 -4.97 -7.87
N ASP A 336 -14.30 -3.82 -8.54
CA ASP A 336 -14.21 -3.67 -9.99
C ASP A 336 -15.44 -4.17 -10.75
N THR A 337 -16.51 -4.55 -10.05
CA THR A 337 -17.77 -4.92 -10.72
C THR A 337 -18.28 -3.75 -11.56
N GLN A 338 -18.58 -4.06 -12.82
CA GLN A 338 -19.22 -3.14 -13.74
C GLN A 338 -20.69 -2.96 -13.35
N ILE A 339 -21.08 -1.71 -13.13
CA ILE A 339 -22.45 -1.31 -12.82
C ILE A 339 -22.88 -0.29 -13.87
N GLU A 340 -24.08 -0.46 -14.42
CA GLU A 340 -24.64 0.53 -15.33
C GLU A 340 -24.72 1.91 -14.66
N ALA A 341 -24.36 2.97 -15.39
CA ALA A 341 -24.39 4.33 -14.88
C ALA A 341 -25.79 4.73 -14.40
N GLY A 342 -25.89 5.18 -13.15
CA GLY A 342 -27.17 5.45 -12.49
C GLY A 342 -27.88 4.21 -11.94
N GLY A 343 -27.33 3.01 -12.15
CA GLY A 343 -27.84 1.75 -11.64
C GLY A 343 -27.75 1.64 -10.12
N THR A 344 -28.68 0.92 -9.51
CA THR A 344 -28.70 0.64 -8.06
C THR A 344 -28.14 -0.74 -7.78
N PHE A 345 -27.32 -0.87 -6.74
CA PHE A 345 -26.74 -2.12 -6.29
C PHE A 345 -26.71 -2.20 -4.75
N VAL A 346 -26.48 -3.39 -4.21
CA VAL A 346 -26.36 -3.61 -2.75
C VAL A 346 -24.96 -4.13 -2.45
N LYS A 347 -24.15 -3.32 -1.78
CA LYS A 347 -22.84 -3.72 -1.25
C LYS A 347 -23.06 -4.36 0.12
N THR A 348 -22.50 -5.55 0.33
CA THR A 348 -22.55 -6.30 1.58
C THR A 348 -21.15 -6.75 1.97
N TRP A 349 -20.66 -6.27 3.12
CA TRP A 349 -19.41 -6.73 3.70
C TRP A 349 -19.70 -7.76 4.79
N ARG A 350 -18.89 -8.82 4.84
CA ARG A 350 -18.79 -9.67 6.02
C ARG A 350 -17.69 -9.13 6.92
N VAL A 351 -18.04 -8.92 8.18
CA VAL A 351 -17.11 -8.43 9.20
C VAL A 351 -17.21 -9.26 10.46
N GLU A 352 -16.16 -9.24 11.27
CA GLU A 352 -16.13 -9.87 12.58
C GLU A 352 -15.99 -8.83 13.68
N ASN A 353 -16.74 -9.03 14.78
CA ASN A 353 -16.47 -8.32 16.02
C ASN A 353 -15.18 -8.85 16.65
N SER A 354 -14.07 -8.22 16.30
CA SER A 354 -12.73 -8.53 16.80
C SER A 354 -12.40 -7.81 18.13
N GLY A 355 -13.36 -7.09 18.70
CA GLY A 355 -13.23 -6.43 19.99
C GLY A 355 -13.49 -7.35 21.18
N ASP A 356 -13.34 -6.81 22.39
CA ASP A 356 -13.60 -7.51 23.66
C ASP A 356 -14.94 -7.08 24.31
N VAL A 357 -15.79 -6.39 23.55
CA VAL A 357 -17.19 -6.07 23.88
C VAL A 357 -18.12 -6.52 22.77
N ASP A 358 -19.32 -6.92 23.17
CA ASP A 358 -20.38 -7.20 22.21
C ASP A 358 -20.85 -5.88 21.58
N TRP A 359 -21.01 -5.86 20.26
CA TRP A 359 -21.71 -4.78 19.60
C TRP A 359 -23.19 -4.85 20.00
N ARG A 360 -23.72 -3.71 20.42
CA ARG A 360 -25.09 -3.57 20.91
C ARG A 360 -25.85 -2.55 20.06
N SER A 361 -27.11 -2.32 20.38
CA SER A 361 -27.89 -1.25 19.76
C SER A 361 -27.16 0.10 19.88
N GLY A 362 -27.16 0.89 18.81
CA GLY A 362 -26.48 2.19 18.73
C GLY A 362 -25.19 2.18 17.90
N TYR A 363 -24.63 0.98 17.64
CA TYR A 363 -23.48 0.83 16.74
C TYR A 363 -23.91 1.06 15.29
N LYS A 364 -23.07 1.73 14.51
CA LYS A 364 -23.40 2.13 13.13
C LYS A 364 -22.18 2.15 12.21
N LEU A 365 -22.43 2.00 10.92
CA LEU A 365 -21.47 2.17 9.84
C LEU A 365 -21.76 3.52 9.17
N VAL A 366 -20.74 4.36 9.02
CA VAL A 366 -20.86 5.72 8.45
C VAL A 366 -19.91 5.90 7.28
N PHE A 367 -20.36 6.63 6.27
CA PHE A 367 -19.52 7.05 5.16
C PHE A 367 -18.45 8.04 5.65
N VAL A 368 -17.21 7.88 5.19
CA VAL A 368 -16.09 8.72 5.61
C VAL A 368 -15.33 9.38 4.48
N ASN A 369 -15.26 8.75 3.30
CA ASN A 369 -14.50 9.32 2.18
C ASN A 369 -14.92 8.74 0.81
N GLY A 370 -14.55 9.43 -0.26
CA GLY A 370 -14.78 9.03 -1.63
C GLY A 370 -16.08 9.58 -2.22
N THR A 371 -16.69 8.83 -3.11
CA THR A 371 -17.92 9.22 -3.79
C THR A 371 -19.12 8.77 -2.97
N GLN A 372 -20.00 9.72 -2.65
CA GLN A 372 -21.26 9.42 -2.00
C GLN A 372 -22.21 8.74 -3.00
N MET A 373 -22.22 7.41 -2.97
CA MET A 373 -23.08 6.56 -3.81
C MET A 373 -24.34 6.11 -3.07
N HIS A 374 -24.79 6.82 -2.02
CA HIS A 374 -25.86 6.37 -1.14
C HIS A 374 -26.66 7.56 -0.59
N ASP A 375 -27.88 7.29 -0.14
CA ASP A 375 -28.78 8.29 0.45
C ASP A 375 -28.89 8.17 1.99
N VAL A 376 -28.16 7.24 2.60
CA VAL A 376 -28.17 7.02 4.06
C VAL A 376 -27.10 7.85 4.76
N THR A 377 -27.39 8.37 5.96
CA THR A 377 -26.39 9.06 6.80
C THR A 377 -25.61 8.08 7.68
N ALA A 378 -26.20 6.94 8.02
CA ALA A 378 -25.58 5.84 8.74
C ALA A 378 -26.37 4.55 8.50
N VAL A 379 -25.70 3.40 8.62
CA VAL A 379 -26.33 2.07 8.61
C VAL A 379 -26.18 1.44 9.99
N ALA A 380 -27.29 0.96 10.56
CA ALA A 380 -27.23 0.30 11.86
C ALA A 380 -26.45 -1.02 11.76
N VAL A 381 -25.51 -1.23 12.66
CA VAL A 381 -24.76 -2.48 12.77
C VAL A 381 -25.58 -3.44 13.64
N PRO A 382 -25.89 -4.67 13.18
CA PRO A 382 -26.62 -5.62 14.00
C PRO A 382 -25.85 -5.97 15.28
N PRO A 383 -26.54 -6.28 16.40
CA PRO A 383 -25.87 -6.76 17.59
C PRO A 383 -25.07 -8.03 17.32
N THR A 384 -23.78 -8.00 17.65
CA THR A 384 -22.84 -9.05 17.31
C THR A 384 -21.95 -9.33 18.50
N ALA A 385 -22.06 -10.54 19.06
CA ALA A 385 -21.21 -10.96 20.17
C ALA A 385 -19.74 -10.96 19.76
N ARG A 386 -18.84 -10.76 20.73
CA ARG A 386 -17.38 -10.85 20.51
C ARG A 386 -16.99 -12.14 19.77
N GLY A 387 -16.07 -12.01 18.82
CA GLY A 387 -15.60 -13.10 17.96
C GLY A 387 -16.66 -13.67 17.01
N LYS A 388 -17.81 -13.02 16.82
CA LYS A 388 -18.83 -13.42 15.84
C LYS A 388 -18.79 -12.54 14.61
N GLN A 389 -19.20 -13.13 13.49
CA GLN A 389 -19.29 -12.47 12.20
C GLN A 389 -20.72 -12.00 11.93
N VAL A 390 -20.82 -10.93 11.13
CA VAL A 390 -22.08 -10.35 10.67
C VAL A 390 -21.90 -9.76 9.29
N ASP A 391 -22.97 -9.83 8.49
CA ASP A 391 -23.04 -9.20 7.17
C ASP A 391 -23.75 -7.85 7.30
N ILE A 392 -23.18 -6.81 6.71
CA ILE A 392 -23.72 -5.45 6.74
C ILE A 392 -23.88 -4.96 5.31
N SER A 393 -25.09 -4.53 4.97
CA SER A 393 -25.43 -4.11 3.62
C SER A 393 -25.75 -2.63 3.53
N VAL A 394 -25.34 -1.99 2.43
CA VAL A 394 -25.71 -0.64 2.04
C VAL A 394 -26.26 -0.68 0.61
N THR A 395 -27.46 -0.14 0.40
CA THR A 395 -27.99 0.12 -0.94
C THR A 395 -27.34 1.37 -1.50
N MET A 396 -26.77 1.25 -2.69
CA MET A 396 -25.99 2.28 -3.35
C MET A 396 -26.43 2.49 -4.80
N LYS A 397 -26.15 3.67 -5.34
CA LYS A 397 -26.41 4.07 -6.72
C LYS A 397 -25.11 4.50 -7.39
N ALA A 398 -24.76 3.84 -8.49
CA ALA A 398 -23.61 4.19 -9.30
C ALA A 398 -23.78 5.60 -9.88
N PRO A 399 -22.74 6.43 -9.89
CA PRO A 399 -22.80 7.76 -10.51
C PRO A 399 -23.18 7.68 -11.99
N ALA A 400 -23.93 8.68 -12.47
CA ALA A 400 -24.41 8.73 -13.86
C ALA A 400 -23.29 9.00 -14.88
N THR A 401 -22.14 9.52 -14.42
CA THR A 401 -20.97 9.71 -15.27
C THR A 401 -20.15 8.42 -15.27
N PRO A 402 -19.82 7.84 -16.43
CA PRO A 402 -18.95 6.67 -16.48
C PRO A 402 -17.60 6.94 -15.84
N GLY A 403 -17.07 5.97 -15.08
CA GLY A 403 -15.82 6.13 -14.33
C GLY A 403 -15.66 5.08 -13.24
N VAL A 404 -14.48 5.09 -12.60
CA VAL A 404 -14.20 4.26 -11.43
C VAL A 404 -14.56 5.05 -10.18
N TYR A 405 -15.31 4.44 -9.27
CA TYR A 405 -15.77 5.10 -8.05
C TYR A 405 -15.48 4.26 -6.83
N PHE A 406 -15.02 4.93 -5.76
CA PHE A 406 -14.79 4.34 -4.44
C PHE A 406 -15.70 5.01 -3.41
N SER A 407 -16.12 4.25 -2.39
CA SER A 407 -16.85 4.77 -1.23
C SER A 407 -16.36 4.06 0.03
N ASP A 408 -15.75 4.82 0.94
CA ASP A 408 -15.11 4.33 2.16
C ASP A 408 -16.05 4.52 3.36
N TRP A 409 -16.10 3.51 4.22
CA TRP A 409 -17.00 3.44 5.37
C TRP A 409 -16.27 3.03 6.64
N ARG A 410 -16.69 3.58 7.79
CA ARG A 410 -16.09 3.33 9.09
C ARG A 410 -17.15 3.06 10.15
N PHE A 411 -16.85 2.15 11.08
CA PHE A 411 -17.74 1.81 12.18
C PHE A 411 -17.67 2.84 13.30
N GLN A 412 -18.79 3.09 13.98
CA GLN A 412 -18.93 3.94 15.16
C GLN A 412 -19.69 3.20 16.26
N ASP A 413 -19.22 3.36 17.51
CA ASP A 413 -19.90 2.81 18.69
C ASP A 413 -21.16 3.62 19.04
N ASP A 414 -21.86 3.21 20.09
CA ASP A 414 -23.09 3.86 20.58
C ASP A 414 -22.86 5.27 21.15
N ARG A 415 -21.59 5.71 21.28
CA ARG A 415 -21.18 7.06 21.68
C ARG A 415 -20.70 7.89 20.48
N GLY A 416 -20.72 7.33 19.27
CA GLY A 416 -20.25 7.97 18.04
C GLY A 416 -18.74 7.93 17.85
N VAL A 417 -18.01 7.13 18.64
CA VAL A 417 -16.55 6.98 18.51
C VAL A 417 -16.25 5.98 17.39
N SER A 418 -15.48 6.42 16.39
CA SER A 418 -15.09 5.56 15.26
C SER A 418 -14.08 4.49 15.67
N PHE A 419 -14.23 3.26 15.17
CA PHE A 419 -13.36 2.12 15.51
C PHE A 419 -13.12 1.17 14.33
N GLY A 420 -12.07 0.35 14.47
CA GLY A 420 -11.65 -0.73 13.57
C GLY A 420 -11.40 -0.36 12.12
N ASP A 421 -11.40 -1.40 11.27
CA ASP A 421 -11.12 -1.33 9.84
C ASP A 421 -12.06 -0.37 9.09
N ILE A 422 -11.52 0.24 8.03
CA ILE A 422 -12.33 0.86 6.97
C ILE A 422 -12.75 -0.25 6.02
N VAL A 423 -14.06 -0.33 5.75
CA VAL A 423 -14.58 -1.16 4.66
C VAL A 423 -14.94 -0.26 3.49
N TYR A 424 -14.71 -0.73 2.27
CA TYR A 424 -14.92 0.10 1.08
C TYR A 424 -15.64 -0.67 -0.03
N VAL A 425 -16.14 0.07 -1.00
CA VAL A 425 -16.58 -0.49 -2.27
C VAL A 425 -15.85 0.22 -3.41
N ARG A 426 -15.42 -0.55 -4.40
CA ARG A 426 -14.98 -0.03 -5.70
C ARG A 426 -15.85 -0.60 -6.82
N ILE A 427 -16.41 0.29 -7.65
CA ILE A 427 -17.17 -0.11 -8.85
C ILE A 427 -16.64 0.61 -10.10
N ILE A 428 -16.95 0.03 -11.26
CA ILE A 428 -16.80 0.69 -12.56
C ILE A 428 -18.22 1.07 -13.01
N SER A 429 -18.55 2.36 -12.98
CA SER A 429 -19.78 2.87 -13.60
C SER A 429 -19.57 2.94 -15.11
N GLU A 430 -20.34 2.20 -15.88
CA GLU A 430 -20.23 2.16 -17.34
C GLU A 430 -21.44 2.82 -17.99
N ALA A 431 -21.22 3.46 -19.13
CA ALA A 431 -22.34 4.02 -19.89
C ALA A 431 -23.35 2.91 -20.17
N ALA A 432 -24.64 3.21 -19.97
CA ALA A 432 -25.69 2.34 -20.47
C ALA A 432 -25.41 2.04 -21.96
N PRO A 433 -25.52 0.78 -22.41
CA PRO A 433 -25.29 0.46 -23.81
C PRO A 433 -26.15 1.39 -24.68
N VAL A 434 -25.49 2.25 -25.45
CA VAL A 434 -26.17 3.02 -26.49
C VAL A 434 -26.50 2.00 -27.55
N ASP A 435 -27.79 1.67 -27.78
CA ASP A 435 -28.19 0.79 -28.88
C ASP A 435 -27.77 1.47 -30.21
N PRO A 436 -26.67 1.04 -30.84
CA PRO A 436 -26.18 1.65 -32.05
C PRO A 436 -26.60 0.70 -33.17
N GLY A 437 -27.80 0.87 -33.71
CA GLY A 437 -28.39 -0.04 -34.69
C GLY A 437 -27.37 -0.78 -35.58
N GLY A 438 -27.18 -2.08 -35.30
CA GLY A 438 -26.34 -3.03 -36.03
C GLY A 438 -25.54 -3.96 -35.09
N VAL A 439 -25.32 -5.26 -35.34
CA VAL A 439 -25.86 -6.25 -36.28
C VAL A 439 -25.99 -7.55 -35.48
N SER A 440 -27.07 -8.31 -35.65
CA SER A 440 -27.24 -9.61 -34.96
C SER A 440 -26.11 -10.56 -35.33
N SER A 441 -25.23 -10.90 -34.37
CA SER A 441 -24.13 -11.83 -34.59
C SER A 441 -24.12 -12.93 -33.53
N GLY A 442 -24.41 -14.16 -33.96
CA GLY A 442 -24.43 -15.35 -33.11
C GLY A 442 -23.23 -16.26 -33.39
N LYS A 443 -22.56 -16.71 -32.33
CA LYS A 443 -21.49 -17.71 -32.35
C LYS A 443 -22.04 -19.07 -31.91
N PHE A 444 -21.74 -20.12 -32.67
CA PHE A 444 -22.03 -21.49 -32.29
C PHE A 444 -21.22 -21.90 -31.05
N VAL A 445 -21.87 -22.55 -30.09
CA VAL A 445 -21.24 -23.05 -28.86
C VAL A 445 -21.23 -24.57 -28.82
N ALA A 446 -22.38 -25.23 -29.06
CA ALA A 446 -22.47 -26.69 -29.03
C ALA A 446 -23.76 -27.21 -29.67
N ASP A 447 -23.72 -28.46 -30.12
CA ASP A 447 -24.92 -29.27 -30.37
C ASP A 447 -25.52 -29.72 -29.05
N VAL A 448 -26.83 -29.56 -28.88
CA VAL A 448 -27.53 -29.91 -27.62
C VAL A 448 -28.25 -31.25 -27.73
N THR A 449 -28.82 -31.59 -28.88
CA THR A 449 -29.60 -32.85 -29.03
C THR A 449 -28.91 -33.90 -29.90
N ILE A 450 -28.63 -33.59 -31.17
CA ILE A 450 -28.06 -34.54 -32.13
C ILE A 450 -26.72 -33.98 -32.60
N PRO A 451 -25.58 -34.63 -32.36
CA PRO A 451 -24.29 -34.17 -32.89
C PRO A 451 -24.26 -34.19 -34.43
N ASP A 452 -23.40 -33.37 -35.01
CA ASP A 452 -23.14 -33.43 -36.45
C ASP A 452 -22.67 -34.82 -36.89
N ASP A 453 -22.98 -35.18 -38.14
CA ASP A 453 -22.71 -36.48 -38.77
C ASP A 453 -23.39 -37.71 -38.12
N THR A 454 -24.38 -37.51 -37.25
CA THR A 454 -25.20 -38.61 -36.72
C THR A 454 -25.98 -39.29 -37.87
N PRO A 455 -25.81 -40.62 -38.10
CA PRO A 455 -26.56 -41.33 -39.13
C PRO A 455 -28.05 -41.43 -38.76
N LEU A 456 -28.94 -40.97 -39.65
CA LEU A 456 -30.39 -41.02 -39.47
C LEU A 456 -31.07 -41.85 -40.56
N GLN A 457 -32.21 -42.47 -40.24
CA GLN A 457 -32.94 -43.28 -41.19
C GLN A 457 -33.70 -42.40 -42.22
N PRO A 458 -33.79 -42.81 -43.50
CA PRO A 458 -34.56 -42.06 -44.50
C PRO A 458 -36.04 -41.90 -44.09
N GLY A 459 -36.49 -40.65 -43.96
CA GLY A 459 -37.86 -40.30 -43.59
C GLY A 459 -38.11 -40.13 -42.08
N GLU A 460 -37.09 -40.29 -41.24
CA GLU A 460 -37.19 -40.06 -39.80
C GLU A 460 -37.26 -38.57 -39.47
N ALA A 461 -38.26 -38.17 -38.68
CA ALA A 461 -38.38 -36.79 -38.19
C ALA A 461 -37.52 -36.61 -36.93
N PHE A 462 -36.75 -35.53 -36.87
CA PHE A 462 -35.91 -35.21 -35.72
C PHE A 462 -35.94 -33.72 -35.39
N THR A 463 -35.55 -33.38 -34.17
CA THR A 463 -35.38 -32.00 -33.71
C THR A 463 -33.93 -31.76 -33.31
N LYS A 464 -33.25 -30.90 -34.06
CA LYS A 464 -31.89 -30.44 -33.76
C LYS A 464 -31.96 -29.15 -32.94
N THR A 465 -31.27 -29.12 -31.82
CA THR A 465 -31.14 -27.92 -30.97
C THR A 465 -29.68 -27.53 -30.87
N TRP A 466 -29.38 -26.26 -31.10
CA TRP A 466 -28.04 -25.67 -30.94
C TRP A 466 -28.01 -24.73 -29.75
N ARG A 467 -26.87 -24.69 -29.05
CA ARG A 467 -26.54 -23.60 -28.13
C ARG A 467 -25.73 -22.56 -28.91
N VAL A 468 -26.22 -21.33 -28.91
CA VAL A 468 -25.56 -20.18 -29.53
C VAL A 468 -25.34 -19.08 -28.49
N GLN A 469 -24.26 -18.33 -28.66
CA GLN A 469 -23.94 -17.15 -27.86
C GLN A 469 -24.03 -15.92 -28.75
N ASN A 470 -24.77 -14.90 -28.33
CA ASN A 470 -24.72 -13.59 -28.99
C ASN A 470 -23.40 -12.92 -28.62
N ASN A 471 -22.64 -12.44 -29.60
CA ASN A 471 -21.41 -11.69 -29.38
C ASN A 471 -21.69 -10.20 -29.25
#